data_AF-G0MMF8-F1
#
_entry.id   AF-G0MMF8-F1
#
_cell.length_a   1.000
_cell.length_b   1.000
_cell.length_c   1.000
_cell.angle_alpha   90.00
_cell.angle_beta   90.00
_cell.angle_gamma   90.00
#
_symmetry.space_group_name_H-M   'P 1'
#
loop_
_entity.id
_entity.type
_entity.pdbx_description
1 polymer ?
#
loop_
_entity_poly.entity_id
_entity_poly.type
_entity_poly.pdbx_seq_one_letter_code
_entity_poly.pdbx_strand_id
1 'polypeptide(L)'
;MSLLALDDIIPLIENWIETPREIGKCFCFEVRKTPLREAMAAVRQHFDGIKTEKSIEIPVNNFSQIKVSYEDDEIEDWDRPLRLLTIEVKAV
;
A
#
# COMPACT_ATOMS: atom_id res chain seq x y z
N MET A 1 6.92 -4.46 13.43
CA MET A 1 5.87 -5.11 12.63
C MET A 1 4.55 -4.65 13.23
N SER A 2 3.78 -3.84 12.53
CA SER A 2 2.55 -3.23 13.05
C SER A 2 1.36 -3.86 12.32
N LEU A 3 0.39 -4.39 13.05
CA LEU A 3 -0.88 -4.88 12.49
C LEU A 3 -1.81 -3.68 12.31
N LEU A 4 -1.77 -3.04 11.14
CA LEU A 4 -2.84 -2.12 10.72
C LEU A 4 -3.96 -2.93 10.09
N ALA A 5 -5.20 -2.64 10.46
CA ALA A 5 -6.36 -3.17 9.75
C ALA A 5 -6.41 -2.54 8.35
N LEU A 6 -7.06 -3.18 7.39
CA LEU A 6 -7.21 -2.59 6.05
C LEU A 6 -7.91 -1.24 6.09
N ASP A 7 -8.78 -1.05 7.09
CA ASP A 7 -9.49 0.20 7.35
C ASP A 7 -8.54 1.35 7.72
N ASP A 8 -7.31 1.07 8.14
CA ASP A 8 -6.30 2.06 8.49
C ASP A 8 -5.43 2.49 7.29
N ILE A 9 -5.50 1.80 6.15
CA ILE A 9 -4.66 2.08 4.98
C ILE A 9 -4.97 3.45 4.38
N ILE A 10 -6.25 3.77 4.18
CA ILE A 10 -6.65 5.05 3.58
C ILE A 10 -6.26 6.22 4.51
N PRO A 11 -6.62 6.23 5.80
CA PRO A 11 -6.19 7.29 6.73
C PRO A 11 -4.68 7.45 6.80
N LEU A 12 -3.92 6.35 6.72
CA LEU A 12 -2.46 6.39 6.70
C LEU A 12 -1.94 7.13 5.46
N ILE A 13 -2.46 6.83 4.27
CA ILE A 13 -2.06 7.47 3.02
C ILE A 13 -2.48 8.95 3.02
N GLU A 14 -3.69 9.28 3.48
CA GLU A 14 -4.16 10.66 3.63
C GLU A 14 -3.19 11.48 4.51
N ASN A 15 -2.87 10.96 5.69
CA ASN A 15 -1.90 11.59 6.59
C ASN A 15 -0.50 11.75 5.96
N TRP A 16 -0.09 10.84 5.07
CA TRP A 16 1.19 10.95 4.35
C TRP A 16 1.15 11.95 3.19
N ILE A 17 -0.02 12.18 2.60
CA ILE A 17 -0.23 13.24 1.60
C ILE A 17 -0.24 14.60 2.30
N GLU A 18 -0.99 14.73 3.40
CA GLU A 18 -1.09 15.97 4.18
C GLU A 18 0.22 16.33 4.90
N THR A 19 0.92 15.32 5.40
CA THR A 19 2.24 15.45 6.05
C THR A 19 3.27 14.61 5.30
N PRO A 20 3.84 15.14 4.19
CA PRO A 20 4.80 14.42 3.36
C PRO A 20 5.92 13.80 4.18
N ARG A 21 6.14 12.50 3.97
CA ARG A 21 7.22 11.76 4.61
C ARG A 21 8.48 11.78 3.74
N GLU A 22 9.61 11.48 4.36
CA GLU A 22 10.88 11.32 3.66
C GLU A 22 10.82 10.16 2.64
N ILE A 23 11.51 10.34 1.51
CA ILE A 23 11.67 9.28 0.51
C ILE A 23 12.36 8.07 1.17
N GLY A 24 11.88 6.88 0.85
CA GLY A 24 12.33 5.61 1.45
C GLY A 24 11.60 5.25 2.74
N LYS A 25 10.74 6.13 3.28
CA LYS A 25 9.85 5.74 4.38
C LYS A 25 8.88 4.67 3.88
N CYS A 26 8.84 3.53 4.56
CA CYS A 26 7.95 2.43 4.23
C CYS A 26 7.23 1.85 5.45
N PHE A 27 6.07 1.27 5.19
CA PHE A 27 5.39 0.32 6.07
C PHE A 27 5.05 -0.95 5.32
N CYS A 28 5.23 -2.10 5.96
CA CYS A 28 4.90 -3.40 5.40
C CYS A 28 3.94 -4.16 6.33
N PHE A 29 2.96 -4.83 5.72
CA PHE A 29 1.87 -5.52 6.41
C PHE A 29 1.60 -6.87 5.78
N GLU A 30 1.33 -7.88 6.59
CA GLU A 30 0.83 -9.16 6.10
C GLU A 30 -0.69 -9.08 5.95
N VAL A 31 -1.17 -9.30 4.73
CA VAL A 31 -2.60 -9.20 4.40
C VAL A 31 -3.02 -10.48 3.69
N ARG A 32 -4.21 -10.99 4.02
CA ARG A 32 -4.80 -12.11 3.27
C ARG A 32 -5.13 -11.68 1.84
N LYS A 33 -5.12 -12.62 0.91
CA LYS A 33 -5.39 -12.34 -0.52
C LYS A 33 -6.72 -11.65 -0.81
N THR A 34 -7.84 -12.10 -0.21
CA THR A 34 -9.16 -11.51 -0.48
C THR A 34 -9.26 -10.06 0.02
N PRO A 35 -8.94 -9.76 1.30
CA PRO A 35 -8.95 -8.38 1.78
C PRO A 35 -7.96 -7.46 1.05
N LEU A 36 -6.79 -7.98 0.63
CA LEU A 36 -5.82 -7.21 -0.15
C LEU A 36 -6.42 -6.64 -1.44
N ARG A 37 -7.18 -7.46 -2.19
CA ARG A 37 -7.80 -7.02 -3.45
C ARG A 37 -8.80 -5.89 -3.22
N GLU A 38 -9.56 -5.98 -2.14
CA GLU A 38 -10.53 -4.95 -1.73
C GLU A 38 -9.81 -3.65 -1.34
N ALA A 39 -8.75 -3.72 -0.53
CA ALA A 39 -7.96 -2.54 -0.19
C ALA A 39 -7.31 -1.88 -1.41
N MET A 40 -6.69 -2.66 -2.31
CA MET A 40 -6.13 -2.10 -3.54
C MET A 40 -7.21 -1.41 -4.39
N ALA A 41 -8.41 -1.99 -4.48
CA ALA A 41 -9.52 -1.34 -5.18
C ALA A 41 -9.96 -0.03 -4.49
N ALA A 42 -10.07 -0.04 -3.16
CA ALA A 42 -10.46 1.12 -2.37
C ALA A 42 -9.43 2.26 -2.49
N VAL A 43 -8.14 1.96 -2.33
CA VAL A 43 -7.03 2.92 -2.50
C VAL A 43 -7.07 3.55 -3.88
N ARG A 44 -7.23 2.74 -4.93
CA ARG A 44 -7.31 3.26 -6.30
C ARG A 44 -8.49 4.21 -6.48
N GLN A 45 -9.67 3.83 -6.00
CA GLN A 45 -10.89 4.63 -6.14
C GLN A 45 -10.82 5.94 -5.35
N HIS A 46 -10.25 5.89 -4.14
CA HIS A 46 -10.20 7.05 -3.23
C HIS A 46 -9.20 8.11 -3.68
N PHE A 47 -8.02 7.70 -4.16
CA PHE A 47 -6.93 8.62 -4.51
C PHE A 47 -6.77 8.86 -6.01
N ASP A 48 -7.64 8.27 -6.85
CA ASP A 48 -7.47 8.22 -8.31
C ASP A 48 -6.06 7.77 -8.74
N GLY A 49 -5.49 6.83 -7.98
CA GLY A 49 -4.10 6.40 -8.13
C GLY A 49 -3.86 5.66 -9.44
N ILE A 50 -2.64 5.81 -9.98
CA ILE A 50 -2.21 5.16 -11.22
C ILE A 50 -1.96 3.69 -10.92
N LYS A 51 -2.81 2.82 -11.47
CA LYS A 51 -2.69 1.37 -11.31
C LYS A 51 -1.65 0.79 -12.26
N THR A 52 -0.75 -0.02 -11.71
CA THR A 52 0.14 -0.92 -12.46
C THR A 52 -0.22 -2.39 -12.14
N GLU A 53 0.63 -3.34 -12.52
CA GLU A 53 0.34 -4.78 -12.36
C GLU A 53 0.10 -5.19 -10.90
N LYS A 54 1.01 -4.81 -9.99
CA LYS A 54 0.95 -5.15 -8.56
C LYS A 54 1.06 -3.93 -7.63
N SER A 55 0.83 -2.73 -8.16
CA SER A 55 0.89 -1.52 -7.34
C SER A 55 -0.04 -0.41 -7.80
N ILE A 56 -0.24 0.56 -6.92
CA ILE A 56 -0.94 1.81 -7.16
C ILE A 56 0.03 2.93 -6.76
N GLU A 57 0.18 3.92 -7.64
CA GLU A 57 1.06 5.06 -7.44
C GLU A 57 0.22 6.32 -7.29
N ILE A 58 0.45 7.06 -6.21
CA ILE A 58 -0.31 8.24 -5.81
C ILE A 58 0.67 9.42 -5.74
N PRO A 59 0.59 10.38 -6.68
CA PRO A 59 1.43 11.56 -6.64
C PRO A 59 1.18 12.36 -5.35
N VAL A 60 2.25 12.69 -4.62
CA VAL A 60 2.17 13.58 -3.45
C VAL A 60 2.56 15.00 -3.84
N ASN A 61 3.66 15.12 -4.60
CA ASN A 61 4.16 16.39 -5.13
C ASN A 61 5.09 16.11 -6.33
N ASN A 62 5.75 17.14 -6.85
CA ASN A 62 6.63 17.04 -8.02
C ASN A 62 7.89 16.17 -7.82
N PHE A 63 8.21 15.79 -6.58
CA PHE A 63 9.44 15.07 -6.24
C PHE A 63 9.18 13.68 -5.67
N SER A 64 7.95 13.39 -5.26
CA SER A 64 7.64 12.15 -4.54
C SER A 64 6.22 11.66 -4.78
N GLN A 65 6.08 10.34 -4.70
CA GLN A 65 4.82 9.61 -4.79
C GLN A 65 4.76 8.51 -3.74
N ILE A 66 3.54 8.16 -3.32
CA ILE A 66 3.31 6.99 -2.48
C ILE A 66 3.03 5.81 -3.41
N LYS A 67 3.83 4.76 -3.27
CA LYS A 67 3.62 3.47 -3.93
C LYS A 67 3.01 2.50 -2.94
N VAL A 68 1.82 2.01 -3.26
CA VAL A 68 1.15 0.92 -2.55
C VAL A 68 1.30 -0.33 -3.40
N SER A 69 2.13 -1.28 -2.99
CA SER A 69 2.44 -2.50 -3.74
C SER A 69 2.19 -3.74 -2.92
N TYR A 70 1.98 -4.87 -3.57
CA TYR A 70 1.96 -6.16 -2.89
C TYR A 70 2.84 -7.19 -3.58
N GLU A 71 3.41 -8.08 -2.78
CA GLU A 71 4.24 -9.18 -3.24
C GLU A 71 3.55 -10.52 -2.99
N ASP A 72 3.68 -11.43 -3.95
CA ASP A 72 3.31 -12.82 -3.77
C ASP A 72 4.41 -13.49 -2.96
N ASP A 73 4.53 -13.14 -1.67
CA ASP A 73 5.29 -14.01 -0.79
C ASP A 73 4.54 -15.33 -0.73
N GLU A 74 5.17 -16.39 -1.24
CA GLU A 74 4.80 -17.78 -0.96
C GLU A 74 5.18 -18.07 0.49
N ILE A 75 4.57 -17.35 1.44
CA ILE A 75 4.54 -17.82 2.83
C ILE A 75 3.67 -19.07 2.77
N GLU A 76 4.32 -20.24 2.74
CA GLU A 76 3.70 -21.58 2.73
C GLU A 76 2.94 -21.83 4.04
N ASP A 77 1.90 -21.04 4.30
CA ASP A 77 0.82 -21.42 5.20
C ASP A 77 -0.27 -22.03 4.32
N TRP A 78 -0.26 -23.37 4.24
CA TRP A 78 -1.10 -24.18 3.37
C TRP A 78 -2.62 -23.93 3.54
N ASP A 79 -3.03 -23.28 4.64
CA ASP A 79 -4.43 -22.93 4.89
C ASP A 79 -4.81 -21.49 4.52
N ARG A 80 -3.85 -20.55 4.41
CA ARG A 80 -4.14 -19.11 4.23
C ARG A 80 -3.02 -18.37 3.49
N PRO A 81 -3.13 -18.16 2.16
CA PRO A 81 -2.13 -17.39 1.43
C PRO A 81 -2.11 -15.94 1.92
N LEU A 82 -1.01 -15.59 2.60
CA LEU A 82 -0.67 -14.22 2.95
C LEU A 82 0.05 -13.54 1.79
N ARG A 83 0.02 -12.21 1.81
CA ARG A 83 0.68 -11.32 0.87
C ARG A 83 1.27 -10.17 1.66
N LEU A 84 2.46 -9.74 1.30
CA LEU A 84 3.06 -8.57 1.89
C LEU A 84 2.56 -7.33 1.15
N LEU A 85 1.80 -6.48 1.82
CA LEU A 85 1.43 -5.15 1.34
C LEU A 85 2.47 -4.15 1.84
N THR A 86 3.03 -3.37 0.93
CA THR A 86 4.02 -2.33 1.21
C THR A 86 3.47 -0.98 0.79
N ILE A 87 3.57 0.01 1.68
CA ILE A 87 3.28 1.41 1.41
C ILE A 87 4.59 2.18 1.58
N GLU A 88 5.09 2.78 0.51
CA GLU A 88 6.42 3.40 0.46
C GLU A 88 6.36 4.77 -0.21
N VAL A 89 7.10 5.75 0.32
CA VAL A 89 7.35 7.01 -0.38
C VAL A 89 8.55 6.84 -1.33
N LYS A 90 8.31 7.01 -2.63
CA LYS A 90 9.34 6.96 -3.68
C LYS A 90 9.57 8.33 -4.29
N ALA A 91 10.78 8.54 -4.81
CA ALA A 91 11.01 9.61 -5.76
C ALA A 91 10.20 9.36 -7.04
N VAL A 92 9.75 10.44 -7.69
CA VAL A 92 9.17 10.41 -9.04
C VAL A 92 10.26 10.24 -10.08
#